data_AF-A0A7W0KHV5-F1
#
_entry.id   AF-A0A7W0KHV5-F1
#
_cell.length_a   1.000
_cell.length_b   1.000
_cell.length_c   1.000
_cell.angle_alpha   90.00
_cell.angle_beta   90.00
_cell.angle_gamma   90.00
#
_symmetry.space_group_name_H-M   'P 1'
#
loop_
_entity.id
_entity.type
_entity.pdbx_description
1 polymer ?
#
loop_
_entity_poly.entity_id
_entity_poly.type
_entity_poly.pdbx_seq_one_letter_code
_entity_poly.pdbx_strand_id
1 'polypeptide(L)' 'MDFIVPEHLREAPWAGFYRAMKDPQIKDLAADLPVLCADLEIRHFAGRLPVLSDGLGIAIAALAIYAAEGATGVRPFG' A
#
# COMPACT_ATOMS: atom_id res chain seq x y z
N MET A 1 -13.09 -8.16 -1.05
CA MET A 1 -13.05 -7.00 -1.95
C MET A 1 -12.05 -7.35 -3.01
N ASP A 2 -12.51 -7.68 -4.21
CA ASP A 2 -11.62 -8.06 -5.30
C ASP A 2 -11.29 -6.81 -6.10
N PHE A 3 -10.03 -6.38 -6.03
CA PHE A 3 -9.54 -5.24 -6.80
C PHE A 3 -9.38 -5.69 -8.26
N ILE A 4 -10.40 -5.46 -9.09
CA ILE A 4 -10.35 -5.81 -10.52
C ILE A 4 -9.51 -4.75 -11.24
N VAL A 5 -8.22 -5.05 -11.45
CA VAL A 5 -7.35 -4.22 -12.30
C VAL A 5 -7.61 -4.58 -13.77
N PRO A 6 -8.00 -3.61 -14.62
CA PRO A 6 -8.16 -3.82 -16.06
C PRO A 6 -6.89 -4.44 -16.67
N GLU A 7 -7.05 -5.37 -17.60
CA GLU A 7 -5.93 -6.19 -18.12
C GLU A 7 -4.75 -5.36 -18.64
N HIS A 8 -5.04 -4.31 -19.42
CA HIS A 8 -4.03 -3.37 -19.94
C HIS A 8 -3.35 -2.50 -18.86
N LEU A 9 -3.90 -2.45 -17.65
CA LEU A 9 -3.34 -1.74 -16.48
C LEU A 9 -2.77 -2.68 -15.43
N ARG A 10 -2.77 -4.01 -15.63
CA ARG A 10 -2.20 -4.93 -14.64
C ARG A 10 -0.70 -4.77 -14.54
N GLU A 11 0.01 -4.71 -15.67
CA GLU A 11 1.47 -4.78 -15.66
C GLU A 11 2.15 -3.56 -15.05
N ALA A 12 1.68 -2.34 -15.34
CA ALA A 12 2.39 -1.13 -14.93
C ALA A 12 2.44 -0.91 -13.39
N PRO A 13 1.33 -1.06 -12.63
CA PRO A 13 1.34 -1.04 -11.17
C PRO A 13 2.17 -2.18 -10.57
N TRP A 14 2.08 -3.39 -11.14
CA TRP A 14 2.87 -4.53 -10.68
C TRP A 14 4.37 -4.34 -10.93
N ALA A 15 4.78 -3.76 -12.06
CA ALA A 15 6.18 -3.44 -12.35
C ALA A 15 6.75 -2.38 -11.38
N GLY A 16 5.93 -1.40 -10.98
CA GLY A 16 6.28 -0.45 -9.92
C GLY A 16 6.47 -1.16 -8.57
N PHE A 17 5.50 -2.00 -8.19
CA PHE A 17 5.55 -2.80 -6.98
C PHE A 17 6.79 -3.70 -6.92
N TYR A 18 7.06 -4.49 -7.96
CA TYR A 18 8.22 -5.37 -8.00
C TYR A 18 9.55 -4.62 -7.93
N ARG A 19 9.65 -3.43 -8.55
CA ARG A 19 10.84 -2.57 -8.41
C ARG A 19 11.03 -2.09 -6.98
N ALA A 20 9.95 -1.65 -6.31
CA ALA A 20 10.01 -1.22 -4.92
C ALA A 20 10.38 -2.36 -3.96
N MET A 21 9.94 -3.59 -4.26
CA MET A 21 10.26 -4.78 -3.47
C MET A 21 11.69 -5.28 -3.67
N LYS A 22 12.33 -4.97 -4.81
CA LYS A 22 13.74 -5.34 -5.08
C LYS A 22 14.72 -4.59 -4.18
N ASP A 23 14.40 -3.34 -3.81
CA ASP A 23 15.21 -2.51 -2.92
C ASP A 23 14.30 -1.56 -2.11
N PRO A 24 13.67 -2.06 -1.02
CA PRO A 24 12.69 -1.29 -0.27
C PRO A 24 13.38 -0.23 0.60
N GLN A 25 13.31 1.01 0.13
CA GLN A 25 13.76 2.20 0.87
C GLN A 25 12.89 2.50 2.09
N ILE A 26 11.61 2.11 2.04
CA ILE A 26 10.65 2.22 3.14
C ILE A 26 10.21 0.80 3.49
N LYS A 27 10.52 0.36 4.71
CA LYS A 27 10.17 -0.98 5.20
C LYS A 27 8.93 -0.99 6.07
N ASP A 28 8.55 0.17 6.60
CA ASP A 28 7.39 0.35 7.45
C ASP A 28 6.98 1.82 7.43
N LEU A 29 5.72 2.08 7.09
CA LEU A 29 5.17 3.42 7.00
C LEU A 29 3.79 3.44 7.65
N ALA A 30 3.64 4.24 8.71
CA ALA A 30 2.33 4.67 9.18
C ALA A 30 1.91 5.93 8.40
N ALA A 31 0.73 5.89 7.78
CA ALA A 31 0.22 6.99 6.97
C ALA A 31 -1.32 7.01 6.92
N ASP A 32 -1.87 8.18 6.64
CA ASP A 32 -3.25 8.36 6.23
C ASP A 32 -3.35 7.98 4.74
N LEU A 33 -3.93 6.80 4.47
CA LEU A 33 -4.01 6.22 3.14
C LEU A 33 -5.25 6.73 2.40
N PRO A 34 -5.12 7.40 1.24
CA PRO A 34 -6.26 7.74 0.40
C PRO A 34 -6.79 6.47 -0.29
N VAL A 35 -8.06 6.16 -0.08
CA VAL A 35 -8.74 5.00 -0.65
C VAL A 35 -9.96 5.48 -1.43
N LEU A 36 -10.00 5.16 -2.72
CA LEU A 36 -11.21 5.30 -3.53
C LEU A 36 -12.21 4.23 -3.10
N CYS A 37 -13.30 4.67 -2.50
CA CYS A 37 -14.37 3.80 -2.01
C CYS A 37 -15.35 3.45 -3.14
N ALA A 38 -16.22 2.45 -2.91
CA ALA A 38 -17.17 1.98 -3.91
C ALA A 38 -18.22 3.03 -4.32
N ASP A 39 -18.44 4.03 -3.47
CA ASP A 39 -19.27 5.21 -3.72
C ASP A 39 -18.56 6.29 -4.55
N LEU A 40 -17.35 6.01 -5.04
CA LEU A 40 -16.48 6.92 -5.79
C LEU A 40 -15.90 8.09 -4.97
N GLU A 41 -16.09 8.09 -3.65
CA GLU A 41 -15.50 9.09 -2.76
C GLU A 41 -14.11 8.65 -2.29
N ILE A 42 -13.18 9.60 -2.21
CA ILE A 42 -11.86 9.35 -1.61
C ILE A 42 -11.98 9.57 -0.11
N ARG A 43 -11.66 8.53 0.66
CA ARG A 43 -11.61 8.59 2.13
C ARG A 43 -10.20 8.28 2.59
N HIS A 44 -9.80 8.89 3.71
CA HIS A 44 -8.49 8.66 4.31
C HIS A 44 -8.62 7.74 5.51
N PHE A 45 -7.83 6.67 5.53
CA PHE A 45 -7.80 5.70 6.62
C PHE A 45 -6.42 5.68 7.26
N ALA A 46 -6.36 5.68 8.59
CA ALA A 46 -5.12 5.42 9.29
C ALA A 46 -4.63 4.02 8.92
N GLY A 47 -3.43 3.93 8.35
CA GLY A 47 -2.88 2.67 7.88
C GLY A 47 -1.40 2.51 8.16
N ARG A 48 -0.95 1.26 8.04
CA ARG A 48 0.45 0.86 8.11
C ARG A 48 0.80 -0.01 6.91
N LEU A 49 1.94 0.29 6.29
CA LEU A 49 2.45 -0.40 5.10
C LEU A 49 3.79 -1.10 5.42
N PRO A 50 3.80 -2.23 6.16
CA PRO A 50 5.02 -2.97 6.39
C PRO A 50 5.41 -3.85 5.20
N VAL A 51 6.72 -3.93 4.96
CA VAL A 51 7.34 -4.94 4.10
C VAL A 51 7.48 -6.23 4.89
N LEU A 52 7.04 -7.34 4.30
CA LEU A 52 7.29 -8.68 4.80
C LEU A 52 8.61 -9.17 4.22
N SER A 53 9.50 -9.61 5.11
CA SER A 53 10.80 -10.19 4.76
C SER A 53 10.87 -11.66 5.15
N ASP A 54 11.70 -12.42 4.44
CA ASP A 54 12.11 -13.76 4.84
C ASP A 54 13.07 -13.72 6.05
N GLY A 55 13.53 -14.89 6.50
CA GLY A 55 14.46 -15.01 7.63
C GLY A 55 15.86 -14.41 7.39
N LEU A 56 16.19 -14.02 6.16
CA LEU A 56 17.45 -13.35 5.78
C LEU A 56 17.27 -11.84 5.61
N GLY A 57 16.05 -11.32 5.81
CA GLY A 57 15.72 -9.91 5.65
C GLY A 57 15.42 -9.50 4.21
N ILE A 58 15.31 -10.44 3.27
CA ILE A 58 14.93 -10.17 1.88
C ILE A 58 13.44 -9.92 1.81
N ALA A 59 13.03 -8.84 1.18
CA ALA A 59 11.64 -8.47 1.04
C ALA A 59 10.92 -9.41 0.06
N ILE A 60 9.80 -10.00 0.49
CA ILE A 60 9.05 -11.01 -0.27
C ILE A 60 7.60 -10.58 -0.55
N ALA A 61 7.05 -9.68 0.26
CA ALA A 61 5.71 -9.13 0.07
C ALA A 61 5.55 -7.78 0.79
N ALA A 62 4.46 -7.08 0.52
CA ALA A 62 4.02 -5.94 1.31
C ALA A 62 2.62 -6.22 1.85
N LEU A 63 2.32 -5.69 3.04
CA LEU A 63 1.01 -5.76 3.65
C LEU A 63 0.47 -4.34 3.83
N ALA A 64 -0.84 -4.18 3.69
CA ALA A 64 -1.54 -2.97 4.09
C ALA A 64 -2.49 -3.31 5.23
N ILE A 65 -2.35 -2.61 6.35
CA ILE A 65 -3.21 -2.71 7.52
C ILE A 65 -3.90 -1.37 7.68
N TYR A 66 -5.21 -1.34 7.88
CA TYR A 66 -5.97 -0.11 8.07
C TYR A 66 -6.93 -0.21 9.25
N ALA A 67 -7.19 0.93 9.88
CA ALA A 67 -8.24 1.10 10.87
C ALA A 67 -9.46 1.79 10.23
N ALA A 68 -10.66 1.38 10.62
CA ALA A 68 -11.90 1.99 10.14
C ALA A 68 -12.08 3.44 10.64
N GLU A 69 -11.46 3.78 11.76
CA GLU A 69 -11.54 5.08 12.42
C GLU A 69 -10.15 5.55 12.86
N GLY A 70 -9.98 6.87 12.97
CA GLY A 70 -8.73 7.51 13.40
C GLY A 70 -7.86 8.02 12.26
N ALA A 71 -6.76 8.66 12.64
CA ALA A 71 -5.74 9.19 11.73
C ALA A 71 -4.36 8.96 12.35
N THR A 72 -3.37 8.72 11.51
CA THR A 72 -1.95 8.74 11.91
C THR A 72 -1.40 10.18 11.95
N GLY A 73 -2.03 11.09 11.19
CA GLY A 73 -1.56 12.47 11.01
C GLY A 73 -0.43 12.62 9.99
N VAL A 74 0.06 11.50 9.42
CA VAL A 74 1.12 11.49 8.41
C VAL A 74 0.50 11.38 7.03
N ARG A 75 0.68 12.38 6.17
CA ARG A 75 0.06 12.44 4.82
C ARG A 75 1.12 12.50 3.71
N PRO A 76 1.78 11.38 3.40
CA PRO A 76 2.88 11.36 2.43
C PRO A 76 2.41 11.35 0.98
N PHE A 77 1.10 11.18 0.75
CA PHE A 77 0.45 11.18 -0.57
C PHE A 77 -0.32 12.47 -0.84
N GLY A 78 -0.14 13.48 0.02
CA GLY A 78 -0.73 14.82 -0.08
C GLY A 78 0.17 15.79 -0.82
#